data_AF-A0A9P7DIP5-F1
#
_entry.id   AF-A0A9P7DIP5-F1
#
_cell.length_a   1.000
_cell.length_b   1.000
_cell.length_c   1.000
_cell.angle_alpha   90.00
_cell.angle_beta   90.00
_cell.angle_gamma   90.00
#
_symmetry.space_group_name_H-M   'P 1'
#
loop_
_entity.id
_entity.type
_entity.pdbx_description
1 polymer ?
#
loop_
_entity_poly.entity_id
_entity_poly.type
_entity_poly.pdbx_seq_one_letter_code
_entity_poly.pdbx_strand_id
1 'polypeptide(L)'
;MLGAGGFKTAHPGWLSLTPLVKSGLGSVPGQNVAVKRPFHKVFPSASSLMYKIGRFSSIDEIAKLGKEANILYWAHSLLQLTYAFIDHCIASSEEPPPFDIPRVRFVDAGLAISYSQHDSKPTKAGSKTGSSCVGYLVEELIEGGPDVFMKFIHNMDSNPLLDHDDYYGYEVASFFSFTQHVQYVKTGGLAFISDYQGNSLLCSSIHY
;
A
#
# COMPACT_ATOMS: atom_id res chain seq x y z
N MET A 1 -6.14 -3.71 8.76
CA MET A 1 -7.44 -4.38 8.57
C MET A 1 -7.36 -5.36 7.38
N LEU A 2 -7.64 -6.65 7.60
CA LEU A 2 -7.77 -7.65 6.53
C LEU A 2 -9.26 -7.84 6.21
N GLY A 3 -9.60 -8.13 4.95
CA GLY A 3 -10.98 -8.19 4.47
C GLY A 3 -11.21 -7.38 3.19
N ALA A 4 -12.44 -6.93 2.96
CA ALA A 4 -12.77 -6.12 1.79
C ALA A 4 -12.71 -4.61 2.12
N GLY A 5 -11.81 -3.89 1.45
CA GLY A 5 -11.82 -2.43 1.43
C GLY A 5 -12.74 -1.87 0.35
N GLY A 6 -12.53 -0.60 -0.04
CA GLY A 6 -13.34 0.05 -1.08
C GLY A 6 -13.24 -0.61 -2.47
N PHE A 7 -12.04 -1.07 -2.83
CA PHE A 7 -11.70 -1.53 -4.20
C PHE A 7 -10.83 -2.78 -4.25
N LYS A 8 -10.35 -3.28 -3.09
CA LYS A 8 -9.44 -4.42 -2.98
C LYS A 8 -9.86 -5.31 -1.82
N THR A 9 -9.69 -6.62 -1.97
CA THR A 9 -9.67 -7.53 -0.82
C THR A 9 -8.24 -7.70 -0.35
N ALA A 10 -8.03 -7.88 0.96
CA ALA A 10 -6.75 -8.12 1.59
C ALA A 10 -6.86 -9.39 2.45
N HIS A 11 -5.94 -10.32 2.26
CA HIS A 11 -5.91 -11.61 2.95
C HIS A 11 -4.53 -11.83 3.56
N PRO A 12 -4.42 -12.50 4.72
CA PRO A 12 -3.13 -12.89 5.24
C PRO A 12 -2.54 -14.00 4.35
N GLY A 13 -1.22 -14.01 4.21
CA GLY A 13 -0.46 -15.06 3.55
C GLY A 13 0.96 -15.10 4.07
N TRP A 14 1.78 -15.95 3.48
CA TRP A 14 3.22 -16.01 3.78
C TRP A 14 4.03 -16.26 2.51
N LEU A 15 5.29 -15.84 2.53
CA LEU A 15 6.24 -16.05 1.44
C LEU A 15 7.11 -17.28 1.69
N SER A 16 7.22 -18.13 0.67
CA SER A 16 8.09 -19.32 0.66
C SER A 16 9.16 -19.21 -0.43
N LEU A 17 9.85 -18.07 -0.50
CA LEU A 17 10.87 -17.83 -1.52
C LEU A 17 12.14 -18.64 -1.26
N THR A 18 12.68 -19.23 -2.32
CA THR A 18 13.99 -19.92 -2.32
C THR A 18 14.71 -19.63 -3.64
N PRO A 19 15.92 -19.04 -3.62
CA PRO A 19 16.61 -18.50 -2.45
C PRO A 19 15.90 -17.26 -1.88
N LEU A 20 16.21 -16.92 -0.63
CA LEU A 20 15.76 -15.67 -0.02
C LEU A 20 16.39 -14.47 -0.72
N VAL A 21 15.68 -13.34 -0.73
CA VAL A 21 16.27 -12.06 -1.16
C VAL A 21 17.13 -11.47 -0.05
N LYS A 22 18.12 -10.65 -0.40
CA LYS A 22 19.07 -10.09 0.58
C LYS A 22 18.42 -9.13 1.59
N SER A 23 17.40 -8.39 1.17
CA SER A 23 16.71 -7.39 1.98
C SER A 23 15.28 -7.17 1.48
N GLY A 24 14.42 -6.66 2.36
CA GLY A 24 13.04 -6.31 2.08
C GLY A 24 12.09 -7.51 2.01
N LEU A 25 11.02 -7.39 1.22
CA LEU A 25 9.98 -8.41 1.11
C LEU A 25 10.54 -9.75 0.60
N GLY A 26 10.40 -10.80 1.41
CA GLY A 26 10.90 -12.16 1.15
C GLY A 26 12.33 -12.42 1.63
N SER A 27 12.91 -11.51 2.42
CA SER A 27 14.24 -11.70 3.03
C SER A 27 14.23 -12.65 4.23
N VAL A 28 13.04 -12.91 4.79
CA VAL A 28 12.84 -13.82 5.91
C VAL A 28 12.06 -15.06 5.44
N PRO A 29 12.47 -16.29 5.82
CA PRO A 29 11.70 -17.49 5.54
C PRO A 29 10.29 -17.40 6.12
N GLY A 30 9.26 -17.75 5.33
CA GLY A 30 7.88 -17.78 5.82
C GLY A 30 7.35 -16.39 6.20
N GLN A 31 7.91 -15.31 5.66
CA GLN A 31 7.50 -13.95 6.02
C GLN A 31 6.00 -13.74 5.82
N ASN A 32 5.31 -13.30 6.89
CA ASN A 32 3.89 -12.95 6.83
C ASN A 32 3.66 -11.73 5.94
N VAL A 33 2.63 -11.81 5.11
CA VAL A 33 2.29 -10.79 4.12
C VAL A 33 0.80 -10.54 4.05
N ALA A 34 0.43 -9.35 3.59
CA ALA A 34 -0.91 -9.03 3.15
C ALA A 34 -1.00 -9.22 1.63
N VAL A 35 -1.83 -10.17 1.20
CA VAL A 35 -2.11 -10.45 -0.22
C VAL A 35 -3.36 -9.70 -0.63
N LYS A 36 -3.19 -8.70 -1.50
CA LYS A 36 -4.24 -7.80 -1.95
C LYS A 36 -4.63 -8.07 -3.40
N ARG A 37 -5.94 -8.00 -3.67
CA ARG A 37 -6.51 -8.25 -5.00
C ARG A 37 -7.61 -7.25 -5.33
N PRO A 38 -7.56 -6.55 -6.48
CA PRO A 38 -8.59 -5.60 -6.86
C PRO A 38 -9.92 -6.29 -7.17
N PHE A 39 -11.01 -5.54 -6.99
CA PHE A 39 -12.34 -5.95 -7.39
C PHE A 39 -13.18 -4.75 -7.84
N HIS A 40 -14.29 -5.03 -8.52
CA HIS A 40 -15.34 -4.04 -8.76
C HIS A 40 -16.64 -4.49 -8.09
N LYS A 41 -17.45 -3.51 -7.69
CA LYS A 41 -18.74 -3.75 -7.06
C LYS A 41 -19.78 -4.06 -8.14
N VAL A 42 -20.43 -5.23 -8.04
CA VAL A 42 -21.51 -5.63 -8.93
C VAL A 42 -22.83 -5.51 -8.16
N PHE A 43 -23.68 -4.58 -8.59
CA PHE A 43 -24.97 -4.33 -7.95
C PHE A 43 -26.08 -5.09 -8.68
N PRO A 44 -26.95 -5.83 -7.96
CA PRO A 44 -28.10 -6.52 -8.58
C PRO A 44 -29.08 -5.58 -9.26
N SER A 45 -29.21 -4.37 -8.74
CA SER A 45 -30.01 -3.27 -9.30
C SER A 45 -29.38 -1.93 -8.93
N ALA A 46 -29.73 -0.87 -9.66
CA ALA A 46 -29.19 0.48 -9.43
C ALA A 46 -29.50 1.05 -8.02
N SER A 47 -30.54 0.55 -7.34
CA SER A 47 -30.95 1.01 -6.01
C SER A 47 -30.42 0.12 -4.87
N SER A 48 -29.71 -0.97 -5.17
CA SER A 48 -29.22 -1.90 -4.15
C SER A 48 -28.03 -1.32 -3.39
N LEU A 49 -28.12 -1.32 -2.06
CA LEU A 49 -26.96 -1.02 -1.19
C LEU A 49 -26.02 -2.23 -1.06
N MET A 50 -26.50 -3.44 -1.37
CA MET A 50 -25.69 -4.64 -1.37
C MET A 50 -25.04 -4.85 -2.75
N TYR A 51 -23.74 -5.15 -2.72
CA TYR A 51 -22.96 -5.51 -3.90
C TYR A 51 -22.33 -6.90 -3.75
N LYS A 52 -22.07 -7.53 -4.89
CA LYS A 52 -21.19 -8.70 -4.99
C LYS A 52 -19.82 -8.27 -5.49
N ILE A 53 -18.79 -9.00 -5.10
CA ILE A 53 -17.42 -8.81 -5.57
C ILE A 53 -17.32 -9.40 -6.98
N GLY A 54 -17.10 -8.54 -7.98
CA GLY A 54 -16.75 -8.93 -9.34
C GLY A 54 -15.23 -8.94 -9.55
N ARG A 55 -14.75 -9.86 -10.38
CA ARG A 55 -13.33 -9.98 -10.72
C ARG A 55 -13.04 -9.35 -12.08
N PHE A 56 -11.92 -8.65 -12.17
CA PHE A 56 -11.41 -8.11 -13.42
C PHE A 56 -10.87 -9.24 -14.30
N SER A 57 -10.72 -8.96 -15.61
CA SER A 57 -9.93 -9.83 -16.49
C SER A 57 -8.48 -9.86 -16.00
N SER A 58 -7.73 -10.92 -16.35
CA SER A 58 -6.31 -11.02 -15.97
C SER A 58 -5.48 -9.81 -16.40
N ILE A 59 -5.75 -9.29 -17.62
CA ILE A 59 -5.03 -8.14 -18.17
C ILE A 59 -5.35 -6.87 -17.38
N ASP A 60 -6.63 -6.61 -17.11
CA ASP A 60 -7.05 -5.44 -16.35
C ASP A 60 -6.58 -5.50 -14.89
N GLU A 61 -6.60 -6.69 -14.29
CA GLU A 61 -6.13 -6.93 -12.93
C GLU A 61 -4.64 -6.64 -12.80
N ILE A 62 -3.81 -7.17 -13.71
CA ILE A 62 -2.36 -6.91 -13.73
C ILE A 62 -2.08 -5.43 -13.98
N ALA A 63 -2.77 -4.79 -14.93
CA ALA A 63 -2.58 -3.37 -15.23
C ALA A 63 -2.91 -2.49 -14.02
N LYS A 64 -4.01 -2.80 -13.31
CA LYS A 64 -4.39 -2.12 -12.07
C LYS A 64 -3.32 -2.29 -11.00
N LEU A 65 -2.94 -3.53 -10.72
CA LEU A 65 -1.91 -3.84 -9.72
C LEU A 65 -0.57 -3.18 -10.05
N GLY A 66 -0.18 -3.12 -11.33
CA GLY A 66 0.99 -2.39 -11.79
C GLY A 66 0.94 -0.89 -11.45
N LYS A 67 -0.21 -0.25 -11.66
CA LYS A 67 -0.42 1.15 -11.25
C LYS A 67 -0.28 1.33 -9.73
N GLU A 68 -0.81 0.41 -8.94
CA GLU A 68 -0.72 0.45 -7.47
C GLU A 68 0.72 0.27 -6.96
N ALA A 69 1.44 -0.71 -7.52
CA ALA A 69 2.86 -0.89 -7.22
C ALA A 69 3.68 0.36 -7.57
N ASN A 70 3.40 0.98 -8.72
CA ASN A 70 4.05 2.24 -9.11
C ASN A 70 3.71 3.40 -8.16
N ILE A 71 2.46 3.53 -7.73
CA ILE A 71 2.06 4.56 -6.75
C ILE A 71 2.83 4.37 -5.44
N LEU A 72 2.94 3.13 -4.95
CA LEU A 72 3.69 2.84 -3.74
C LEU A 72 5.19 3.14 -3.89
N TYR A 73 5.77 2.83 -5.07
CA TYR A 73 7.15 3.19 -5.39
C TYR A 73 7.38 4.71 -5.34
N TRP A 74 6.46 5.49 -5.93
CA TRP A 74 6.52 6.96 -5.86
C TRP A 74 6.32 7.47 -4.43
N ALA A 75 5.43 6.86 -3.65
CA ALA A 75 5.22 7.22 -2.25
C ALA A 75 6.49 7.01 -1.41
N HIS A 76 7.20 5.90 -1.62
CA HIS A 76 8.53 5.67 -1.02
C HIS A 76 9.50 6.80 -1.37
N SER A 77 9.61 7.15 -2.66
CA SER A 77 10.54 8.18 -3.15
C SER A 77 10.20 9.59 -2.61
N LEU A 78 8.92 9.95 -2.55
CA LEU A 78 8.47 11.25 -2.02
C LEU A 78 8.67 11.36 -0.51
N LEU A 79 8.51 10.27 0.23
CA LEU A 79 8.82 10.24 1.65
C LEU A 79 10.34 10.35 1.89
N GLN A 80 11.16 9.66 1.09
CA GLN A 80 12.62 9.80 1.12
C GLN A 80 13.08 11.22 0.78
N LEU A 81 12.46 11.87 -0.21
CA LEU A 81 12.68 13.29 -0.52
C LEU A 81 12.42 14.17 0.70
N THR A 82 11.35 13.88 1.45
CA THR A 82 10.98 14.61 2.67
C THR A 82 12.05 14.42 3.75
N TYR A 83 12.52 13.19 3.97
CA TYR A 83 13.60 12.95 4.94
C TYR A 83 14.92 13.58 4.54
N ALA A 84 15.31 13.51 3.26
CA ALA A 84 16.50 14.20 2.79
C ALA A 84 16.44 15.71 3.04
N PHE A 85 15.25 16.31 2.90
CA PHE A 85 15.02 17.70 3.25
C PHE A 85 15.17 17.96 4.76
N ILE A 86 14.52 17.15 5.60
CA ILE A 86 14.63 17.23 7.07
C ILE A 86 16.09 17.12 7.52
N ASP A 87 16.79 16.09 7.04
CA ASP A 87 18.16 15.79 7.45
C ASP A 87 19.12 16.93 7.05
N HIS A 88 18.89 17.56 5.89
CA HIS A 88 19.63 18.75 5.47
C HIS A 88 19.37 19.96 6.38
N CYS A 89 18.12 20.18 6.80
CA CYS A 89 17.78 21.25 7.75
C CYS A 89 18.41 21.01 9.12
N ILE A 90 18.37 19.78 9.63
CA ILE A 90 19.01 19.42 10.91
C ILE A 90 20.52 19.64 10.83
N ALA A 91 21.16 19.17 9.76
CA ALA A 91 22.62 19.32 9.58
C ALA A 91 23.06 20.78 9.44
N SER A 92 22.16 21.68 9.06
CA SER A 92 22.39 23.12 8.92
C SER A 92 21.99 23.92 10.16
N SER A 93 21.44 23.28 11.18
CA SER A 93 21.00 23.91 12.43
C SER A 93 22.12 23.93 13.46
N GLU A 94 22.21 25.02 14.24
CA GLU A 94 23.15 25.12 15.37
C GLU A 94 22.67 24.29 16.58
N GLU A 95 21.36 24.08 16.69
CA GLU A 95 20.72 23.33 17.78
C GLU A 95 19.99 22.09 17.25
N PRO A 96 19.94 20.99 18.02
CA PRO A 96 19.14 19.83 17.67
C PRO A 96 17.64 20.16 17.70
N PRO A 97 16.79 19.40 16.99
CA PRO A 97 15.35 19.60 17.06
C PRO A 97 14.84 19.39 18.50
N PRO A 98 13.93 20.25 19.00
CA PRO A 98 13.43 20.17 20.37
C PRO A 98 12.39 19.06 20.59
N PHE A 99 12.10 18.26 19.56
CA PHE A 99 11.15 17.16 19.58
C PHE A 99 11.67 16.02 18.70
N ASP A 100 11.17 14.81 18.97
CA ASP A 100 11.45 13.64 18.15
C ASP A 100 10.71 13.75 16.81
N ILE A 101 11.44 13.60 15.71
CA ILE A 101 10.85 13.59 14.37
C ILE A 101 10.45 12.17 14.03
N PRO A 102 9.16 11.89 13.74
CA PRO A 102 8.73 10.55 13.37
C PRO A 102 9.52 9.98 12.19
N ARG A 103 9.93 8.71 12.30
CA ARG A 103 10.63 7.95 11.25
C ARG A 103 9.78 6.77 10.82
N VAL A 104 8.83 7.06 9.94
CA VAL A 104 7.95 6.10 9.28
C VAL A 104 8.46 5.72 7.89
N ARG A 105 8.04 4.56 7.38
CA ARG A 105 8.27 4.15 5.99
C ARG A 105 7.02 3.53 5.39
N PHE A 106 6.95 3.46 4.07
CA PHE A 106 5.97 2.61 3.42
C PHE A 106 6.38 1.13 3.53
N VAL A 107 5.40 0.25 3.60
CA VAL A 107 5.63 -1.20 3.53
C VAL A 107 6.38 -1.57 2.25
N ASP A 108 7.24 -2.58 2.32
CA ASP A 108 7.74 -3.20 1.11
C ASP A 108 6.62 -3.99 0.45
N ALA A 109 6.57 -3.92 -0.88
CA ALA A 109 5.57 -4.62 -1.65
C ALA A 109 6.15 -5.18 -2.95
N GLY A 110 5.48 -6.20 -3.47
CA GLY A 110 5.79 -6.80 -4.76
C GLY A 110 4.52 -7.23 -5.50
N LEU A 111 4.66 -7.40 -6.81
CA LEU A 111 3.62 -8.02 -7.64
C LEU A 111 3.85 -9.54 -7.68
N ALA A 112 2.84 -10.29 -7.28
CA ALA A 112 2.82 -11.73 -7.45
C ALA A 112 1.86 -12.11 -8.58
N ILE A 113 2.32 -12.98 -9.47
CA ILE A 113 1.54 -13.48 -10.60
C ILE A 113 1.45 -15.00 -10.47
N SER A 114 0.24 -15.52 -10.27
CA SER A 114 0.01 -16.96 -10.26
C SER A 114 -0.38 -17.44 -11.65
N TYR A 115 0.24 -18.52 -12.10
CA TYR A 115 -0.08 -19.22 -13.34
C TYR A 115 -0.82 -20.52 -13.01
N SER A 116 -2.00 -20.75 -13.56
CA SER A 116 -2.62 -22.07 -13.52
C SER A 116 -2.10 -22.89 -14.70
N GLN A 117 -1.37 -23.97 -14.45
CA GLN A 117 -1.32 -25.04 -15.44
C GLN A 117 -2.71 -25.69 -15.45
N HIS A 118 -3.42 -25.58 -16.57
CA HIS A 118 -4.50 -26.52 -16.80
C HIS A 118 -3.85 -27.89 -16.96
N ASP A 119 -4.16 -28.83 -16.05
CA ASP A 119 -3.99 -30.26 -16.29
C ASP A 119 -4.96 -30.69 -17.42
N SER A 120 -4.74 -30.17 -18.63
CA SER A 120 -5.46 -30.67 -19.79
C SER A 120 -4.83 -32.00 -20.15
N LYS A 121 -5.52 -33.10 -19.79
CA LYS A 121 -5.51 -34.29 -20.65
C LYS A 121 -5.66 -33.81 -22.10
N PRO A 122 -4.92 -34.39 -23.07
CA PRO A 122 -4.91 -33.90 -24.44
C PRO A 122 -6.29 -34.06 -25.06
N THR A 123 -7.13 -33.03 -24.95
CA THR A 123 -8.37 -32.93 -25.71
C THR A 123 -8.02 -32.38 -27.08
N LYS A 124 -8.36 -33.19 -28.09
CA LYS A 124 -8.26 -33.02 -29.55
C LYS A 124 -7.93 -31.59 -30.03
N ALA A 125 -6.90 -31.54 -30.88
CA ALA A 125 -6.33 -30.39 -31.56
C ALA A 125 -7.36 -29.28 -31.88
N GLY A 126 -7.14 -28.08 -31.35
CA GLY A 126 -7.83 -26.87 -31.78
C GLY A 126 -7.99 -25.78 -30.73
N SER A 127 -7.96 -26.09 -29.43
CA SER A 127 -8.10 -25.08 -28.38
C SER A 127 -6.73 -24.56 -27.94
N LYS A 128 -6.44 -23.28 -28.20
CA LYS A 128 -5.29 -22.57 -27.61
C LYS A 128 -5.52 -22.47 -26.09
N THR A 129 -5.01 -23.44 -25.34
CA THR A 129 -5.02 -23.45 -23.87
C THR A 129 -4.11 -22.33 -23.36
N GLY A 130 -4.67 -21.14 -23.17
CA GLY A 130 -4.01 -20.05 -22.47
C GLY A 130 -3.91 -20.37 -20.98
N SER A 131 -2.71 -20.28 -20.41
CA SER A 131 -2.50 -20.29 -18.95
C SER A 131 -3.31 -19.15 -18.33
N SER A 132 -4.24 -19.46 -17.41
CA SER A 132 -4.96 -18.41 -16.70
C SER A 132 -4.03 -17.80 -15.65
N CYS A 133 -4.03 -16.47 -15.59
CA CYS A 133 -3.08 -15.69 -14.84
C CYS A 133 -3.85 -14.81 -13.84
N VAL A 134 -3.47 -14.84 -12.56
CA VAL A 134 -4.08 -13.98 -11.53
C VAL A 134 -2.98 -13.16 -10.87
N GLY A 135 -3.18 -11.85 -10.80
CA GLY A 135 -2.26 -10.93 -10.15
C GLY A 135 -2.66 -10.64 -8.71
N TYR A 136 -1.66 -10.39 -7.87
CA TYR A 136 -1.80 -9.92 -6.50
C TYR A 136 -0.76 -8.84 -6.21
N LEU A 137 -1.13 -7.88 -5.36
CA LEU A 137 -0.16 -7.01 -4.69
C LEU A 137 0.14 -7.66 -3.34
N VAL A 138 1.39 -7.96 -3.07
CA VAL A 138 1.84 -8.57 -1.82
C VAL A 138 2.60 -7.51 -1.04
N GLU A 139 2.15 -7.19 0.16
CA GLU A 139 2.75 -6.21 1.05
C GLU A 139 3.24 -6.86 2.35
N GLU A 140 4.18 -6.24 3.04
CA GLU A 140 4.43 -6.57 4.45
C GLU A 140 3.13 -6.54 5.25
N LEU A 141 2.94 -7.53 6.12
CA LEU A 141 1.82 -7.53 7.04
C LEU A 141 2.10 -6.55 8.19
N ILE A 142 1.27 -5.52 8.32
CA ILE A 142 1.27 -4.65 9.50
C ILE A 142 0.62 -5.41 10.66
N GLU A 143 1.43 -5.75 11.66
CA GLU A 143 0.98 -6.46 12.88
C GLU A 143 0.20 -5.54 13.83
N GLY A 144 -0.57 -6.14 14.74
CA GLY A 144 -1.38 -5.41 15.74
C GLY A 144 -2.89 -5.36 15.45
N GLY A 145 -3.33 -5.85 14.29
CA GLY A 145 -4.76 -5.99 13.99
C GLY A 145 -5.46 -4.68 13.59
N PRO A 146 -6.82 -4.65 13.59
CA PRO A 146 -7.58 -3.48 13.16
C PRO A 146 -7.42 -2.28 14.10
N ASP A 147 -7.20 -2.51 15.39
CA ASP A 147 -7.10 -1.46 16.41
C ASP A 147 -5.79 -0.65 16.31
N VAL A 148 -4.80 -1.18 15.60
CA VAL A 148 -3.50 -0.54 15.37
C VAL A 148 -3.41 0.10 13.98
N PHE A 149 -4.31 -0.29 13.06
CA PHE A 149 -4.34 0.26 11.71
C PHE A 149 -5.24 1.50 11.67
N MET A 150 -4.60 2.67 11.61
CA MET A 150 -5.27 3.96 11.66
C MET A 150 -5.13 4.70 10.33
N LYS A 151 -6.12 5.52 10.02
CA LYS A 151 -6.04 6.50 8.94
C LYS A 151 -5.72 7.85 9.55
N PHE A 152 -4.55 8.40 9.20
CA PHE A 152 -4.02 9.61 9.79
C PHE A 152 -4.46 10.86 9.02
N ILE A 153 -4.49 10.78 7.69
CA ILE A 153 -4.83 11.89 6.78
C ILE A 153 -5.89 11.43 5.79
N HIS A 154 -6.89 12.25 5.53
CA HIS A 154 -7.91 11.96 4.53
C HIS A 154 -7.43 12.31 3.12
N ASN A 155 -7.95 11.66 2.09
CA ASN A 155 -7.56 11.99 0.70
C ASN A 155 -8.12 13.33 0.20
N MET A 156 -9.10 13.89 0.91
CA MET A 156 -9.76 15.17 0.59
C MET A 156 -9.45 16.29 1.61
N ASP A 157 -8.63 16.01 2.62
CA ASP A 157 -8.28 16.98 3.67
C ASP A 157 -6.85 16.71 4.15
N SER A 158 -6.04 17.77 4.22
CA SER A 158 -4.67 17.73 4.73
C SER A 158 -4.58 17.82 6.25
N ASN A 159 -5.70 18.04 6.94
CA ASN A 159 -5.73 18.09 8.40
C ASN A 159 -5.61 16.67 9.00
N PRO A 160 -4.91 16.52 10.14
CA PRO A 160 -4.95 15.31 10.95
C PRO A 160 -6.38 14.87 11.25
N LEU A 161 -6.67 13.58 11.08
CA LEU A 161 -7.95 12.99 11.47
C LEU A 161 -8.03 12.66 12.96
N LEU A 162 -6.89 12.53 13.63
CA LEU A 162 -6.80 12.17 15.03
C LEU A 162 -6.84 13.44 15.89
N ASP A 163 -7.46 13.34 17.06
CA ASP A 163 -7.59 14.46 18.00
C ASP A 163 -6.35 14.57 18.89
N HIS A 164 -6.12 15.73 19.52
CA HIS A 164 -4.97 15.99 20.38
C HIS A 164 -4.93 15.06 21.61
N ASP A 165 -6.07 14.49 22.00
CA ASP A 165 -6.18 13.51 23.09
C ASP A 165 -5.54 12.15 22.73
N ASP A 166 -5.38 11.83 21.44
CA ASP A 166 -4.56 10.73 20.96
C ASP A 166 -3.15 11.24 20.64
N TYR A 167 -2.39 11.53 21.70
CA TYR A 167 -1.10 12.22 21.61
C TYR A 167 -0.16 11.58 20.57
N TYR A 168 0.02 10.26 20.61
CA TYR A 168 0.91 9.55 19.69
C TYR A 168 0.38 9.54 18.25
N GLY A 169 -0.93 9.31 18.07
CA GLY A 169 -1.54 9.32 16.75
C GLY A 169 -1.50 10.71 16.10
N TYR A 170 -1.76 11.75 16.89
CA TYR A 170 -1.79 13.13 16.45
C TYR A 170 -0.42 13.65 16.03
N GLU A 171 0.66 13.33 16.75
CA GLU A 171 2.03 13.71 16.36
C GLU A 171 2.41 13.13 14.99
N VAL A 172 2.09 11.84 14.77
CA VAL A 172 2.33 11.17 13.49
C VAL A 172 1.48 11.78 12.37
N ALA A 173 0.20 12.09 12.64
CA ALA A 173 -0.67 12.75 11.67
C ALA A 173 -0.19 14.17 11.31
N SER A 174 0.25 14.94 12.31
CA SER A 174 0.82 16.28 12.12
C SER A 174 2.10 16.24 11.29
N PHE A 175 2.96 15.26 11.56
CA PHE A 175 4.12 14.97 10.74
C PHE A 175 3.74 14.65 9.29
N PHE A 176 2.67 13.87 9.06
CA PHE A 176 2.18 13.63 7.71
C PHE A 176 1.71 14.91 7.01
N SER A 177 0.94 15.79 7.67
CA SER A 177 0.57 17.09 7.08
C SER A 177 1.82 17.92 6.69
N PHE A 178 2.86 17.92 7.53
CA PHE A 178 4.15 18.52 7.19
C PHE A 178 4.78 17.87 5.94
N THR A 179 4.78 16.54 5.85
CA THR A 179 5.35 15.84 4.68
C THR A 179 4.63 16.21 3.38
N GLN A 180 3.30 16.36 3.41
CA GLN A 180 2.51 16.80 2.26
C GLN A 180 2.94 18.18 1.79
N HIS A 181 3.13 19.11 2.73
CA HIS A 181 3.58 20.46 2.42
C HIS A 181 4.97 20.45 1.77
N VAL A 182 5.94 19.75 2.37
CA VAL A 182 7.31 19.65 1.82
C VAL A 182 7.29 19.05 0.42
N GLN A 183 6.57 17.96 0.21
CA GLN A 183 6.48 17.29 -1.09
C GLN A 183 5.85 18.21 -2.14
N TYR A 184 4.74 18.88 -1.82
CA TYR A 184 4.09 19.80 -2.73
C TYR A 184 5.03 20.94 -3.13
N VAL A 185 5.72 21.55 -2.18
CA VAL A 185 6.69 22.63 -2.46
C VAL A 185 7.88 22.12 -3.28
N LYS A 186 8.50 21.01 -2.87
CA LYS A 186 9.71 20.47 -3.51
C LYS A 186 9.46 19.91 -4.90
N THR A 187 8.24 19.49 -5.20
CA THR A 187 7.84 19.04 -6.54
C THR A 187 7.30 20.17 -7.41
N GLY A 188 7.31 21.42 -6.94
CA GLY A 188 6.75 22.56 -7.70
C GLY A 188 5.23 22.48 -7.87
N GLY A 189 4.53 21.88 -6.91
CA GLY A 189 3.09 21.69 -6.90
C GLY A 189 2.57 20.49 -7.69
N LEU A 190 3.46 19.60 -8.15
CA LEU A 190 3.10 18.49 -9.03
C LEU A 190 2.59 17.26 -8.29
N ALA A 191 3.14 16.96 -7.12
CA ALA A 191 2.82 15.74 -6.40
C ALA A 191 3.02 15.86 -4.89
N PHE A 192 2.15 15.20 -4.16
CA PHE A 192 2.30 14.92 -2.74
C PHE A 192 1.55 13.62 -2.42
N ILE A 193 1.87 13.04 -1.29
CA ILE A 193 1.24 11.82 -0.78
C ILE A 193 -0.03 12.21 -0.03
N SER A 194 -1.15 11.53 -0.26
CA SER A 194 -2.36 11.68 0.55
C SER A 194 -2.76 10.33 1.16
N ASP A 195 -3.87 10.30 1.89
CA ASP A 195 -4.47 9.06 2.40
C ASP A 195 -3.50 8.22 3.26
N TYR A 196 -2.69 8.88 4.08
CA TYR A 196 -1.77 8.22 5.00
C TYR A 196 -2.53 7.31 5.95
N GLN A 197 -2.23 6.01 5.89
CA GLN A 197 -2.85 4.98 6.72
C GLN A 197 -1.87 3.84 6.99
N GLY A 198 -1.96 3.23 8.17
CA GLY A 198 -1.01 2.25 8.64
C GLY A 198 -0.92 2.23 10.16
N ASN A 199 0.28 2.02 10.70
CA ASN A 199 0.57 2.22 12.11
C ASN A 199 1.62 3.32 12.30
N SER A 200 2.12 3.51 13.51
CA SER A 200 3.11 4.55 13.85
C SER A 200 4.49 4.37 13.19
N LEU A 201 4.74 3.26 12.48
CA LEU A 201 6.03 2.96 11.84
C LEU A 201 5.90 2.68 10.34
N LEU A 202 4.78 2.08 9.92
CA LEU A 202 4.55 1.54 8.58
C LEU A 202 3.28 2.10 7.97
N CYS A 203 3.43 2.73 6.81
CA CYS A 203 2.33 3.16 5.95
C CYS A 203 2.03 2.09 4.89
N SER A 204 0.75 1.81 4.66
CA SER A 204 0.31 0.89 3.59
C SER A 204 -0.10 1.66 2.33
N SER A 205 -0.28 0.92 1.22
CA SER A 205 -0.73 1.43 -0.08
C SER A 205 -1.91 2.39 0.02
N ILE A 206 -1.76 3.48 -0.72
CA ILE A 206 -2.67 4.61 -0.91
C ILE A 206 -3.69 4.23 -2.00
N HIS A 207 -4.94 4.64 -1.85
CA HIS A 207 -6.00 4.37 -2.83
C HIS A 207 -5.83 5.17 -4.14
N TYR A 208 -6.41 4.64 -5.24
CA TYR A 208 -6.47 5.25 -6.58
C TYR A 208 -7.08 6.63 -6.65
#